data_AF-A0A947YR31-F1
#
_entry.id   AF-A0A947YR31-F1
#
_cell.length_a   1.000
_cell.length_b   1.000
_cell.length_c   1.000
_cell.angle_alpha   90.00
_cell.angle_beta   90.00
_cell.angle_gamma   90.00
#
_symmetry.space_group_name_H-M   'P 1'
#
loop_
_entity.id
_entity.type
_entity.pdbx_description
1 polymer ?
#
loop_
_entity_poly.entity_id
_entity_poly.type
_entity_poly.pdbx_seq_one_letter_code
_entity_poly.pdbx_strand_id
1 'polypeptide(L)' 'MEITDIRLKKVEGDDKKLKAWVSVTFDDCFVVHNMKVIEGQ' A
#
# COMPACT_ATOMS: atom_id res chain seq x y z
N MET A 1 -8.22 -15.26 -5.96
CA MET A 1 -7.89 -13.95 -5.37
C MET A 1 -6.57 -13.51 -5.95
N GLU A 2 -6.66 -12.77 -7.05
CA GLU A 2 -5.56 -12.15 -7.75
C GLU A 2 -5.53 -10.66 -7.43
N ILE A 3 -4.34 -10.06 -7.35
CA ILE A 3 -4.19 -8.61 -7.22
C ILE A 3 -4.30 -8.01 -8.63
N THR A 4 -5.34 -7.22 -8.87
CA THR A 4 -5.63 -6.67 -10.20
C THR A 4 -5.27 -5.20 -10.35
N ASP A 5 -5.21 -4.45 -9.25
CA ASP A 5 -4.75 -3.04 -9.24
C ASP A 5 -4.01 -2.70 -7.95
N ILE A 6 -3.01 -1.83 -8.05
CA ILE A 6 -2.25 -1.30 -6.92
C ILE A 6 -2.08 0.20 -7.08
N ARG A 7 -2.54 0.96 -6.09
CA ARG A 7 -2.33 2.41 -6.00
C ARG A 7 -1.41 2.72 -4.84
N LEU A 8 -0.23 3.28 -5.15
CA LEU A 8 0.81 3.59 -4.18
C LEU A 8 1.02 5.10 -4.09
N LYS A 9 1.07 5.61 -2.86
CA LYS A 9 1.51 6.96 -2.55
C LYS A 9 2.73 6.88 -1.65
N LYS A 10 3.90 7.15 -2.22
CA LYS A 10 5.15 7.21 -1.46
C LYS A 10 5.07 8.37 -0.45
N VAL A 11 5.60 8.14 0.74
CA VAL A 11 5.73 9.17 1.77
C VAL A 11 7.18 9.59 1.82
N GLU A 12 7.40 10.91 1.77
CA GLU A 12 8.71 11.51 2.03
C GLU A 12 8.66 12.11 3.43
N GLY A 13 9.53 11.65 4.32
CA GLY A 13 9.57 12.08 5.72
C GLY A 13 10.67 11.39 6.49
N ASP A 14 11.09 11.98 7.61
CA ASP A 14 12.22 11.52 8.43
C ASP A 14 11.95 10.18 9.14
N ASP A 15 10.68 9.80 9.30
CA ASP A 15 10.31 8.49 9.82
C ASP A 15 10.66 7.39 8.80
N LYS A 16 11.86 6.84 8.95
CA LYS A 16 12.39 5.79 8.10
C LYS A 16 11.48 4.56 8.04
N LYS A 17 10.61 4.34 9.03
CA LYS A 17 9.78 3.13 9.09
C LYS A 17 8.63 3.16 8.08
N LEU A 18 7.94 4.28 7.88
CA LEU A 18 6.82 4.35 6.93
C LEU A 18 7.32 4.74 5.54
N LYS A 19 7.20 3.84 4.56
CA LYS A 19 7.65 4.08 3.18
C LYS A 19 6.54 4.57 2.26
N ALA A 20 5.32 4.04 2.42
CA ALA A 20 4.21 4.36 1.52
C ALA A 20 2.85 4.02 2.13
N TRP A 21 1.83 4.68 1.59
CA TRP A 21 0.44 4.26 1.70
C TRP A 21 0.02 3.53 0.42
N VAL A 22 -0.71 2.44 0.57
CA VAL A 22 -1.12 1.58 -0.54
C VAL A 22 -2.61 1.26 -0.45
N SER A 23 -3.25 1.16 -1.61
CA SER A 23 -4.54 0.49 -1.77
C SER A 23 -4.39 -0.63 -2.80
N VAL A 24 -5.02 -1.77 -2.53
CA VAL A 24 -4.95 -2.98 -3.38
C VAL A 24 -6.35 -3.38 -3.79
N THR A 25 -6.56 -3.67 -5.07
CA THR A 25 -7.80 -4.26 -5.58
C THR A 25 -7.56 -5.73 -5.88
N PHE A 26 -8.48 -6.57 -5.41
CA PHE A 26 -8.51 -8.00 -5.68
C PHE A 26 -9.65 -8.33 -6.63
N ASP A 27 -9.37 -9.18 -7.61
CA ASP A 27 -10.33 -9.73 -8.57
C ASP A 27 -11.23 -8.64 -9.21
N ASP A 28 -10.70 -7.42 -9.42
CA ASP A 28 -11.40 -6.21 -9.92
C ASP A 28 -12.67 -5.80 -9.16
N CYS A 29 -12.94 -6.37 -8.00
CA CYS A 29 -14.22 -6.23 -7.31
C CYS A 29 -14.10 -5.87 -5.81
N PHE A 30 -12.92 -6.06 -5.21
CA PHE A 30 -12.73 -5.83 -3.78
C PHE A 30 -11.50 -4.96 -3.50
N VAL A 31 -11.70 -3.77 -2.94
CA VAL A 31 -10.62 -2.81 -2.68
C VAL A 31 -10.34 -2.71 -1.19
N VAL A 32 -9.06 -2.83 -0.82
CA VAL A 32 -8.56 -2.56 0.52
C VAL A 32 -7.79 -1.24 0.51
N HIS A 33 -8.23 -0.29 1.34
CA HIS A 33 -7.63 1.04 1.46
C HIS A 33 -6.76 1.19 2.71
N ASN A 34 -5.92 2.24 2.71
CA ASN A 34 -5.12 2.68 3.85
C ASN A 34 -4.13 1.64 4.40
N MET A 35 -3.58 0.79 3.52
CA MET A 35 -2.49 -0.11 3.89
C MET A 35 -1.19 0.69 4.04
N LYS A 36 -0.34 0.31 5.00
CA LYS A 36 0.98 0.91 5.23
C LYS A 36 2.08 -0.04 4.76
N VAL A 37 3.04 0.50 4.01
CA VAL A 37 4.30 -0.18 3.72
C VAL A 37 5.32 0.26 4.77
N ILE A 38 5.75 -0.69 5.59
CA ILE A 38 6.68 -0.47 6.69
C ILE A 38 8.00 -1.19 6.40
N GLU A 39 9.12 -0.53 6.68
CA GLU A 39 10.44 -1.18 6.71
C GLU A 39 10.56 -2.05 7.97
N GLY A 40 10.58 -3.37 7.76
CA GLY A 40 10.88 -4.35 8.80
C GLY A 40 12.36 -4.30 9.21
N GLN A 41 12.65 -4.78 10.43
CA GLN A 41 14.02 -5.01 10.90
C GLN A 41 14.57 -6.35 10.41
#